data_AF-A0A067HAE6-F1
#
_entry.id   AF-A0A067HAE6-F1
#
_cell.length_a   1.000
_cell.length_b   1.000
_cell.length_c   1.000
_cell.angle_alpha   90.00
_cell.angle_beta   90.00
_cell.angle_gamma   90.00
#
_symmetry.space_group_name_H-M   'P 1'
#
loop_
_entity.id
_entity.type
_entity.pdbx_description
1 polymer ?
#
loop_
_entity_poly.entity_id
_entity_poly.type
_entity_poly.pdbx_seq_one_letter_code
_entity_poly.pdbx_strand_id
1 'polypeptide(L)'
;MNLRGSSSIPKMAEEISKSELRSSAAATSTPSSSTTAKSRWSWPSVLRWIPTSNNHIIAAEKRLLSIIKTPYVQEQVNIGSSPPGSKIRWFRSSSDEPRFINTVTFDSKEDSPTLIMVHGYGASQGFFFRNFDALASRFRVIAVDQLGCGGSSRPDFTCKSTEETEAWFIDSFEEWRKAKNLSNFILLGHSLGGYVAAKYALKHPEHVQHLILVGPAGFSAQSDAKSEWITKFRATWKGAILNHLWESNFTPQKIIRGLGPWGPDLVRKYTNARFGAYSSGSVLTTEESSLLTDYVYHTLAAKASGELCLKYIFSFGAFARMPLLHSAPEWKVPTTFIYGFEDWMNYQGAQEARKHMKVPCEIIRVPQVYISIMSLYPSINMSIHL
;
A
#
# COMPACT_ATOMS: atom_id res chain seq x y z
N MET A 1 30.38 -27.53 -60.77
CA MET A 1 30.53 -29.01 -60.77
C MET A 1 30.47 -29.52 -59.34
N ASN A 2 30.07 -30.77 -59.16
CA ASN A 2 30.28 -31.75 -58.06
C ASN A 2 31.33 -31.43 -56.98
N LEU A 3 31.34 -31.94 -55.72
CA LEU A 3 30.52 -32.77 -54.79
C LEU A 3 31.28 -32.76 -53.41
N ARG A 4 30.89 -33.22 -52.19
CA ARG A 4 29.73 -33.88 -51.53
C ARG A 4 29.82 -33.68 -49.98
N GLY A 5 28.77 -34.02 -49.20
CA GLY A 5 28.82 -34.36 -47.76
C GLY A 5 27.88 -33.51 -46.88
N SER A 6 26.74 -33.99 -46.37
CA SER A 6 26.48 -34.94 -45.25
C SER A 6 27.03 -34.45 -43.90
N SER A 7 26.25 -34.17 -42.85
CA SER A 7 25.11 -34.89 -42.21
C SER A 7 23.97 -33.92 -41.79
N SER A 8 22.65 -34.18 -41.83
CA SER A 8 21.76 -35.31 -41.50
C SER A 8 21.06 -35.23 -40.12
N ILE A 9 19.96 -34.48 -40.02
CA ILE A 9 18.87 -34.66 -39.04
C ILE A 9 17.53 -34.43 -39.77
N PRO A 10 16.56 -35.35 -39.75
CA PRO A 10 15.25 -35.14 -40.37
C PRO A 10 14.21 -34.54 -39.38
N LYS A 11 13.36 -33.64 -39.89
CA LYS A 11 11.99 -33.43 -39.39
C LYS A 11 11.04 -34.10 -40.38
N MET A 12 10.01 -34.78 -39.89
CA MET A 12 8.79 -35.07 -40.65
C MET A 12 7.58 -34.94 -39.73
N ALA A 13 6.41 -34.77 -40.33
CA ALA A 13 5.12 -34.60 -39.68
C ALA A 13 4.05 -35.44 -40.39
N GLU A 14 2.87 -35.47 -39.77
CA GLU A 14 1.56 -35.77 -40.36
C GLU A 14 1.16 -37.20 -40.73
N GLU A 15 -0.17 -37.37 -40.65
CA GLU A 15 -1.07 -38.44 -41.11
C GLU A 15 -0.81 -39.92 -40.80
N ILE A 16 -1.80 -40.55 -40.16
CA ILE A 16 -2.68 -41.54 -40.82
C ILE A 16 -4.05 -41.55 -40.13
N SER A 17 -5.11 -41.93 -40.85
CA SER A 17 -6.50 -41.88 -40.40
C SER A 17 -7.26 -43.18 -40.72
N LYS A 18 -8.30 -43.49 -39.92
CA LYS A 18 -9.37 -44.49 -40.17
C LYS A 18 -8.99 -45.98 -40.26
N SER A 19 -8.95 -46.65 -39.11
CA SER A 19 -9.46 -48.02 -38.88
C SER A 19 -9.51 -48.26 -37.35
N GLU A 20 -10.45 -49.00 -36.75
CA GLU A 20 -11.58 -49.81 -37.24
C GLU A 20 -12.91 -49.45 -36.51
N LEU A 21 -14.05 -49.94 -36.99
CA LEU A 21 -15.38 -49.68 -36.40
C LEU A 21 -16.36 -50.85 -36.65
N ARG A 22 -16.60 -51.68 -35.62
CA ARG A 22 -17.66 -52.71 -35.37
C ARG A 22 -17.06 -53.79 -34.44
N SER A 23 -17.71 -54.34 -33.42
CA SER A 23 -19.12 -54.77 -33.22
C SER A 23 -19.70 -54.20 -31.90
N SER A 24 -20.99 -53.91 -31.69
CA SER A 24 -22.29 -54.56 -31.97
C SER A 24 -22.57 -55.84 -31.15
N ALA A 25 -23.73 -56.03 -30.50
CA ALA A 25 -24.81 -55.11 -30.11
C ALA A 25 -25.72 -55.83 -29.08
N ALA A 26 -26.31 -55.10 -28.14
CA ALA A 26 -27.42 -55.58 -27.31
C ALA A 26 -28.26 -54.38 -26.84
N ALA A 27 -29.60 -54.48 -26.91
CA ALA A 27 -30.51 -53.40 -26.54
C ALA A 27 -31.76 -53.97 -25.84
N THR A 28 -32.11 -53.41 -24.67
CA THR A 28 -33.33 -53.78 -23.94
C THR A 28 -33.92 -52.58 -23.21
N SER A 29 -35.18 -52.28 -23.51
CA SER A 29 -36.19 -51.48 -22.78
C SER A 29 -35.78 -50.37 -21.77
N THR A 30 -36.26 -49.17 -22.11
CA THR A 30 -36.84 -48.10 -21.26
C THR A 30 -37.45 -48.54 -19.90
N PRO A 31 -37.51 -47.65 -18.87
CA PRO A 31 -38.39 -46.47 -18.93
C PRO A 31 -37.77 -45.12 -18.53
N SER A 32 -38.49 -44.06 -18.91
CA SER A 32 -38.16 -42.65 -18.68
C SER A 32 -38.33 -42.22 -17.21
N SER A 33 -37.34 -41.49 -16.68
CA SER A 33 -37.51 -40.65 -15.49
C SER A 33 -37.44 -39.17 -15.86
N SER A 34 -38.58 -38.48 -15.77
CA SER A 34 -38.67 -37.03 -16.02
C SER A 34 -38.16 -36.25 -14.81
N THR A 35 -36.84 -36.12 -14.67
CA THR A 35 -36.21 -35.27 -13.65
C THR A 35 -36.48 -33.80 -13.96
N THR A 36 -37.57 -33.28 -13.38
CA THR A 36 -37.91 -31.86 -13.39
C THR A 36 -36.69 -31.03 -12.96
N ALA A 37 -36.32 -30.05 -13.78
CA ALA A 37 -35.22 -29.15 -13.50
C ALA A 37 -35.55 -28.31 -12.25
N LYS A 38 -35.07 -28.74 -11.09
CA LYS A 38 -35.28 -28.04 -9.82
C LYS A 38 -34.71 -26.63 -9.96
N SER A 39 -35.60 -25.64 -9.91
CA SER A 39 -35.24 -24.23 -9.92
C SER A 39 -34.14 -23.97 -8.88
N ARG A 40 -32.96 -23.54 -9.34
CA ARG A 40 -31.86 -23.18 -8.46
C ARG A 40 -32.25 -21.88 -7.78
N TRP A 41 -32.78 -21.99 -6.55
CA TRP A 41 -33.20 -20.88 -5.70
C TRP A 41 -32.16 -19.75 -5.79
N SER A 42 -32.55 -18.65 -6.43
CA SER A 42 -31.65 -17.55 -6.73
C SER A 42 -31.42 -16.74 -5.47
N TRP A 43 -30.43 -17.17 -4.67
CA TRP A 43 -29.96 -16.46 -3.48
C TRP A 43 -29.78 -14.97 -3.82
N PRO A 44 -30.43 -14.05 -3.07
CA PRO A 44 -30.35 -12.62 -3.30
C PRO A 44 -28.91 -12.15 -3.46
N SER A 45 -28.68 -11.23 -4.39
CA SER A 45 -27.34 -10.64 -4.64
C SER A 45 -26.72 -10.07 -3.36
N VAL A 46 -27.53 -9.54 -2.46
CA VAL A 46 -27.17 -9.04 -1.11
C VAL A 46 -26.42 -10.09 -0.26
N LEU A 47 -26.67 -11.38 -0.45
CA LEU A 47 -25.98 -12.47 0.27
C LEU A 47 -24.74 -13.00 -0.45
N ARG A 48 -24.44 -12.52 -1.67
CA ARG A 48 -23.19 -12.82 -2.38
C ARG A 48 -22.11 -11.80 -2.03
N TRP A 49 -21.79 -11.70 -0.75
CA TRP A 49 -20.59 -10.96 -0.34
C TRP A 49 -19.36 -11.63 -0.96
N ILE A 50 -18.62 -10.86 -1.77
CA ILE A 50 -17.39 -11.33 -2.40
C ILE A 50 -16.23 -11.03 -1.43
N PRO A 51 -15.53 -12.04 -0.89
CA PRO A 51 -14.32 -11.81 -0.11
C PRO A 51 -13.25 -11.15 -0.99
N THR A 52 -12.63 -10.08 -0.49
CA THR A 52 -11.52 -9.42 -1.19
C THR A 52 -10.29 -10.33 -1.30
N SER A 53 -9.43 -10.05 -2.27
CA SER A 53 -8.15 -10.73 -2.50
C SER A 53 -7.16 -9.75 -3.13
N ASN A 54 -5.87 -10.08 -3.21
CA ASN A 54 -4.90 -9.26 -3.94
C ASN A 54 -5.34 -9.00 -5.38
N ASN A 55 -5.94 -9.98 -6.07
CA ASN A 55 -6.46 -9.81 -7.42
C ASN A 55 -7.60 -8.78 -7.49
N HIS A 56 -8.48 -8.72 -6.47
CA HIS A 56 -9.49 -7.68 -6.39
C HIS A 56 -8.91 -6.29 -6.12
N ILE A 57 -7.84 -6.19 -5.30
CA ILE A 57 -7.14 -4.91 -5.06
C ILE A 57 -6.51 -4.42 -6.36
N ILE A 58 -5.73 -5.27 -7.06
CA ILE A 58 -5.13 -4.95 -8.37
C ILE A 58 -6.20 -4.58 -9.41
N ALA A 59 -7.34 -5.26 -9.41
CA ALA A 59 -8.44 -4.94 -10.33
C ALA A 59 -9.11 -3.58 -10.02
N ALA A 60 -9.31 -3.25 -8.74
CA ALA A 60 -9.83 -1.95 -8.31
C ALA A 60 -8.82 -0.83 -8.54
N GLU A 61 -7.52 -1.12 -8.35
CA GLU A 61 -6.42 -0.22 -8.68
C GLU A 61 -6.41 0.11 -10.17
N LYS A 62 -6.45 -0.89 -11.06
CA LYS A 62 -6.52 -0.66 -12.51
C LYS A 62 -7.75 0.12 -12.95
N ARG A 63 -8.90 -0.04 -12.27
CA ARG A 63 -10.10 0.80 -12.47
C ARG A 63 -9.86 2.25 -12.02
N LEU A 64 -9.20 2.46 -10.88
CA LEU A 64 -8.88 3.81 -10.39
C LEU A 64 -7.82 4.51 -11.25
N LEU A 65 -6.82 3.78 -11.73
CA LEU A 65 -5.74 4.32 -12.54
C LEU A 65 -6.12 4.51 -14.02
N SER A 66 -7.24 3.95 -14.51
CA SER A 66 -7.65 4.12 -15.92
C SER A 66 -8.16 5.53 -16.29
N ILE A 67 -8.33 6.42 -15.30
CA ILE A 67 -8.70 7.83 -15.52
C ILE A 67 -7.48 8.76 -15.66
N ILE A 68 -6.27 8.23 -15.45
CA ILE A 68 -5.01 8.96 -15.57
C ILE A 68 -4.60 9.03 -17.05
N LYS A 69 -4.10 10.17 -17.49
CA LYS A 69 -3.79 10.42 -18.92
C LYS A 69 -2.40 9.94 -19.31
N THR A 70 -1.46 9.98 -18.37
CA THR A 70 -0.08 9.54 -18.57
C THR A 70 -0.01 8.01 -18.55
N PRO A 71 0.55 7.36 -19.59
CA PRO A 71 0.76 5.92 -19.60
C PRO A 71 1.59 5.42 -18.41
N TYR A 72 1.30 4.20 -17.95
CA TYR A 72 2.02 3.56 -16.85
C TYR A 72 2.23 2.07 -17.10
N VAL A 73 3.29 1.55 -16.49
CA VAL A 73 3.53 0.12 -16.32
C VAL A 73 3.19 -0.26 -14.88
N GLN A 74 2.38 -1.31 -14.70
CA GLN A 74 2.16 -1.93 -13.40
C GLN A 74 2.79 -3.32 -13.37
N GLU A 75 3.57 -3.59 -12.34
CA GLU A 75 4.33 -4.84 -12.17
C GLU A 75 4.30 -5.31 -10.71
N GLN A 76 4.54 -6.61 -10.51
CA GLN A 76 4.78 -7.21 -9.20
C GLN A 76 6.27 -7.57 -9.11
N VAL A 77 7.06 -6.70 -8.50
CA VAL A 77 8.52 -6.84 -8.40
C VAL A 77 8.86 -7.89 -7.37
N ASN A 78 9.53 -8.97 -7.79
CA ASN A 78 9.96 -10.04 -6.89
C ASN A 78 11.09 -9.54 -5.97
N ILE A 79 10.90 -9.61 -4.65
CA ILE A 79 11.91 -9.31 -3.62
C ILE A 79 12.48 -10.58 -2.96
N GLY A 80 12.25 -11.73 -3.59
CA GLY A 80 12.71 -13.04 -3.16
C GLY A 80 11.91 -13.63 -2.01
N SER A 81 12.47 -14.68 -1.42
CA SER A 81 12.07 -15.25 -0.14
C SER A 81 13.30 -15.38 0.77
N SER A 82 13.11 -15.30 2.08
CA SER A 82 14.16 -15.59 3.07
C SER A 82 13.85 -16.95 3.69
N PRO A 83 14.61 -18.01 3.38
CA PRO A 83 14.34 -19.36 3.87
C PRO A 83 14.53 -19.49 5.39
N PRO A 84 13.90 -20.49 6.03
CA PRO A 84 14.19 -20.87 7.41
C PRO A 84 15.70 -21.06 7.64
N GLY A 85 16.28 -20.26 8.54
CA GLY A 85 17.71 -20.28 8.86
C GLY A 85 18.57 -19.19 8.19
N SER A 86 17.98 -18.33 7.36
CA SER A 86 18.68 -17.16 6.80
C SER A 86 19.30 -16.27 7.89
N LYS A 87 20.53 -15.78 7.63
CA LYS A 87 21.20 -14.79 8.50
C LYS A 87 20.55 -13.40 8.42
N ILE A 88 19.75 -13.13 7.39
CA ILE A 88 19.00 -11.88 7.22
C ILE A 88 17.72 -11.95 8.06
N ARG A 89 17.85 -11.58 9.35
CA ARG A 89 16.85 -11.79 10.41
C ARG A 89 15.52 -11.04 10.26
N TRP A 90 15.43 -10.11 9.31
CA TRP A 90 14.36 -9.12 9.22
C TRP A 90 13.15 -9.59 8.40
N PHE A 91 13.36 -10.53 7.48
CA PHE A 91 12.27 -11.25 6.80
C PHE A 91 12.02 -12.55 7.58
N ARG A 92 11.05 -12.53 8.50
CA ARG A 92 10.59 -13.73 9.24
C ARG A 92 9.32 -14.30 8.62
N SER A 93 9.48 -15.01 7.50
CA SER A 93 8.42 -15.83 6.93
C SER A 93 8.77 -17.31 7.12
N SER A 94 7.84 -18.11 7.65
CA SER A 94 7.95 -19.57 7.73
C SER A 94 7.51 -20.24 6.42
N SER A 95 7.80 -19.60 5.29
CA SER A 95 7.25 -19.91 3.97
C SER A 95 8.23 -19.44 2.91
N ASP A 96 8.75 -20.39 2.14
CA ASP A 96 9.75 -20.19 1.08
C ASP A 96 9.19 -19.56 -0.20
N GLU A 97 7.86 -19.38 -0.25
CA GLU A 97 7.16 -18.66 -1.30
C GLU A 97 7.74 -17.24 -1.49
N PRO A 98 7.97 -16.78 -2.73
CA PRO A 98 8.47 -15.42 -2.99
C PRO A 98 7.49 -14.34 -2.50
N ARG A 99 8.01 -13.13 -2.32
CA ARG A 99 7.23 -11.93 -2.02
C ARG A 99 7.41 -10.91 -3.14
N PHE A 100 6.37 -10.13 -3.35
CA PHE A 100 6.30 -9.15 -4.42
C PHE A 100 5.85 -7.80 -3.90
N ILE A 101 6.46 -6.74 -4.44
CA ILE A 101 6.05 -5.36 -4.25
C ILE A 101 5.29 -4.91 -5.51
N ASN A 102 4.00 -4.63 -5.35
CA ASN A 102 3.16 -4.02 -6.36
C ASN A 102 3.67 -2.60 -6.62
N THR A 103 4.02 -2.31 -7.86
CA THR A 103 4.74 -1.11 -8.28
C THR A 103 4.05 -0.53 -9.51
N VAL A 104 3.84 0.78 -9.53
CA VAL A 104 3.34 1.52 -10.71
C VAL A 104 4.40 2.54 -11.12
N THR A 105 4.89 2.40 -12.35
CA THR A 105 5.87 3.31 -12.96
C THR A 105 5.20 4.14 -14.05
N PHE A 106 5.24 5.46 -13.91
CA PHE A 106 5.01 6.42 -14.98
C PHE A 106 6.36 6.87 -15.51
N ASP A 107 6.72 6.40 -16.70
CA ASP A 107 7.92 6.87 -17.38
C ASP A 107 7.71 8.28 -17.95
N SER A 108 8.79 9.03 -18.05
CA SER A 108 8.84 10.44 -18.41
C SER A 108 9.82 10.66 -19.57
N LYS A 109 10.23 11.91 -19.83
CA LYS A 109 11.35 12.17 -20.74
C LYS A 109 12.64 11.53 -20.21
N GLU A 110 13.55 11.21 -21.13
CA GLU A 110 14.93 10.81 -20.85
C GLU A 110 15.62 11.82 -19.91
N ASP A 111 16.58 11.36 -19.11
CA ASP A 111 17.28 12.10 -18.04
C ASP A 111 16.43 12.75 -16.93
N SER A 112 15.11 12.55 -16.92
CA SER A 112 14.25 13.08 -15.84
C SER A 112 14.57 12.42 -14.49
N PRO A 113 14.65 13.18 -13.38
CA PRO A 113 14.92 12.61 -12.06
C PRO A 113 13.84 11.62 -11.64
N THR A 114 14.25 10.50 -11.02
CA THR A 114 13.33 9.48 -10.52
C THR A 114 12.77 9.89 -9.16
N LEU A 115 11.44 9.87 -9.03
CA LEU A 115 10.68 10.18 -7.82
C LEU A 115 9.94 8.92 -7.34
N ILE A 116 10.35 8.39 -6.19
CA ILE A 116 9.72 7.21 -5.59
C ILE A 116 8.70 7.65 -4.53
N MET A 117 7.48 7.11 -4.56
CA MET A 117 6.35 7.54 -3.71
C MET A 117 5.85 6.44 -2.77
N VAL A 118 5.97 6.66 -1.46
CA VAL A 118 5.61 5.72 -0.39
C VAL A 118 4.36 6.21 0.37
N HIS A 119 3.34 5.35 0.41
CA HIS A 119 1.99 5.67 0.93
C HIS A 119 1.88 5.67 2.47
N GLY A 120 0.77 6.21 2.99
CA GLY A 120 0.48 6.29 4.43
C GLY A 120 -0.08 4.99 5.06
N TYR A 121 -0.48 5.07 6.34
CA TYR A 121 -1.14 3.95 7.03
C TYR A 121 -2.57 3.74 6.49
N GLY A 122 -2.96 2.48 6.29
CA GLY A 122 -4.25 2.13 5.67
C GLY A 122 -4.40 2.59 4.22
N ALA A 123 -3.30 3.00 3.59
CA ALA A 123 -3.22 3.44 2.21
C ALA A 123 -2.72 2.33 1.28
N SER A 124 -2.63 2.69 0.00
CA SER A 124 -2.01 1.94 -1.10
C SER A 124 -1.57 2.98 -2.15
N GLN A 125 -0.70 2.63 -3.09
CA GLN A 125 -0.06 3.57 -4.03
C GLN A 125 -1.04 4.42 -4.86
N GLY A 126 -2.21 3.87 -5.24
CA GLY A 126 -3.25 4.55 -6.02
C GLY A 126 -3.92 5.72 -5.30
N PHE A 127 -3.67 5.93 -4.00
CA PHE A 127 -4.08 7.17 -3.31
C PHE A 127 -3.35 8.42 -3.84
N PHE A 128 -2.33 8.26 -4.69
CA PHE A 128 -1.65 9.37 -5.37
C PHE A 128 -2.19 9.63 -6.81
N PHE A 129 -3.35 9.06 -7.21
CA PHE A 129 -3.77 9.07 -8.63
C PHE A 129 -3.84 10.46 -9.27
N ARG A 130 -4.19 11.51 -8.52
CA ARG A 130 -4.27 12.90 -9.00
C ARG A 130 -2.91 13.60 -9.08
N ASN A 131 -1.91 13.05 -8.41
CA ASN A 131 -0.55 13.58 -8.40
C ASN A 131 0.24 13.08 -9.62
N PHE A 132 -0.08 11.87 -10.12
CA PHE A 132 0.69 11.20 -11.15
C PHE A 132 0.82 11.99 -12.47
N ASP A 133 -0.28 12.45 -13.08
CA ASP A 133 -0.20 13.25 -14.33
C ASP A 133 0.67 14.52 -14.17
N ALA A 134 0.56 15.20 -13.02
CA ALA A 134 1.32 16.41 -12.75
C ALA A 134 2.81 16.11 -12.49
N LEU A 135 3.12 15.06 -11.74
CA LEU A 135 4.49 14.68 -11.39
C LEU A 135 5.22 14.00 -12.57
N ALA A 136 4.56 13.12 -13.32
CA ALA A 136 5.13 12.43 -14.48
C ALA A 136 5.55 13.41 -15.61
N SER A 137 4.97 14.62 -15.65
CA SER A 137 5.42 15.69 -16.55
C SER A 137 6.83 16.24 -16.24
N ARG A 138 7.43 15.87 -15.10
CA ARG A 138 8.72 16.38 -14.59
C ARG A 138 9.67 15.31 -14.03
N PHE A 139 9.13 14.19 -13.58
CA PHE A 139 9.85 13.11 -12.91
C PHE A 139 9.49 11.78 -13.52
N ARG A 140 10.40 10.81 -13.48
CA ARG A 140 10.03 9.41 -13.62
C ARG A 140 9.39 8.96 -12.31
N VAL A 141 8.07 8.78 -12.27
CA VAL A 141 7.35 8.52 -11.01
C VAL A 141 7.20 7.03 -10.79
N ILE A 142 7.68 6.54 -9.64
CA ILE A 142 7.57 5.14 -9.24
C ILE A 142 6.83 5.08 -7.91
N ALA A 143 5.55 4.70 -7.93
CA ALA A 143 4.79 4.45 -6.72
C ALA A 143 4.93 2.99 -6.27
N VAL A 144 4.86 2.75 -4.96
CA VAL A 144 4.99 1.40 -4.37
C VAL A 144 3.97 1.14 -3.28
N ASP A 145 3.44 -0.08 -3.26
CA ASP A 145 2.76 -0.66 -2.10
C ASP A 145 3.76 -1.31 -1.14
N GLN A 146 3.83 -0.84 0.10
CA GLN A 146 4.71 -1.42 1.13
C GLN A 146 4.39 -2.90 1.40
N LEU A 147 5.37 -3.70 1.86
CA LEU A 147 5.15 -5.12 2.16
C LEU A 147 4.03 -5.29 3.21
N GLY A 148 3.00 -6.07 2.84
CA GLY A 148 1.80 -6.25 3.66
C GLY A 148 0.71 -5.19 3.48
N CYS A 149 0.89 -4.23 2.56
CA CYS A 149 -0.08 -3.21 2.17
C CYS A 149 -0.53 -3.39 0.71
N GLY A 150 -1.64 -2.76 0.33
CA GLY A 150 -2.14 -2.75 -1.05
C GLY A 150 -2.18 -4.12 -1.76
N GLY A 151 -1.78 -4.11 -3.03
CA GLY A 151 -1.65 -5.28 -3.90
C GLY A 151 -0.33 -6.06 -3.74
N SER A 152 0.61 -5.57 -2.93
CA SER A 152 1.84 -6.29 -2.55
C SER A 152 1.55 -7.57 -1.77
N SER A 153 2.53 -8.47 -1.69
CA SER A 153 2.39 -9.70 -0.89
C SER A 153 2.03 -9.40 0.56
N ARG A 154 1.15 -10.25 1.13
CA ARG A 154 0.59 -10.09 2.48
C ARG A 154 0.98 -11.26 3.40
N PRO A 155 2.28 -11.46 3.69
CA PRO A 155 2.75 -12.46 4.63
C PRO A 155 2.25 -12.15 6.05
N ASP A 156 2.21 -13.16 6.92
CA ASP A 156 1.79 -12.97 8.30
C ASP A 156 2.79 -12.08 9.05
N PHE A 157 2.28 -11.07 9.75
CA PHE A 157 3.10 -10.08 10.44
C PHE A 157 3.57 -10.64 11.78
N THR A 158 4.86 -11.03 11.84
CA THR A 158 5.46 -11.75 12.98
C THR A 158 6.34 -10.88 13.88
N CYS A 159 6.51 -9.59 13.56
CA CYS A 159 7.37 -8.66 14.29
C CYS A 159 6.83 -8.35 15.70
N LYS A 160 7.74 -8.23 16.67
CA LYS A 160 7.44 -8.08 18.11
C LYS A 160 8.02 -6.82 18.76
N SER A 161 8.81 -6.04 18.04
CA SER A 161 9.40 -4.79 18.51
C SER A 161 9.36 -3.67 17.46
N THR A 162 9.77 -2.46 17.84
CA THR A 162 9.89 -1.31 16.93
C THR A 162 10.89 -1.62 15.81
N GLU A 163 12.03 -2.19 16.15
CA GLU A 163 13.18 -2.41 15.26
C GLU A 163 12.88 -3.52 14.24
N GLU A 164 12.24 -4.61 14.69
CA GLU A 164 11.74 -5.67 13.79
C GLU A 164 10.66 -5.13 12.82
N THR A 165 9.86 -4.16 13.27
CA THR A 165 8.80 -3.54 12.46
C THR A 165 9.36 -2.52 11.47
N GLU A 166 10.39 -1.77 11.85
CA GLU A 166 11.11 -0.86 10.96
C GLU A 166 11.81 -1.64 9.85
N ALA A 167 12.59 -2.66 10.20
CA ALA A 167 13.32 -3.48 9.24
C ALA A 167 12.39 -4.23 8.27
N TRP A 168 11.18 -4.63 8.68
CA TRP A 168 10.17 -5.20 7.78
C TRP A 168 9.87 -4.30 6.58
N PHE A 169 9.77 -2.98 6.77
CA PHE A 169 9.50 -2.03 5.68
C PHE A 169 10.77 -1.56 4.97
N ILE A 170 11.83 -1.27 5.74
CA ILE A 170 13.09 -0.73 5.21
C ILE A 170 13.80 -1.77 4.32
N ASP A 171 13.86 -3.02 4.76
CA ASP A 171 14.65 -4.05 4.07
C ASP A 171 13.86 -4.66 2.90
N SER A 172 12.53 -4.72 2.98
CA SER A 172 11.71 -5.09 1.82
C SER A 172 11.69 -4.01 0.73
N PHE A 173 11.79 -2.73 1.10
CA PHE A 173 12.02 -1.64 0.16
C PHE A 173 13.45 -1.66 -0.42
N GLU A 174 14.46 -2.07 0.36
CA GLU A 174 15.84 -2.20 -0.12
C GLU A 174 16.01 -3.36 -1.13
N GLU A 175 15.44 -4.54 -0.86
CA GLU A 175 15.44 -5.63 -1.86
C GLU A 175 14.62 -5.26 -3.11
N TRP A 176 13.54 -4.50 -2.97
CA TRP A 176 12.81 -3.92 -4.12
C TRP A 176 13.67 -2.95 -4.93
N ARG A 177 14.38 -2.04 -4.28
CA ARG A 177 15.28 -1.07 -4.94
C ARG A 177 16.37 -1.80 -5.73
N LYS A 178 16.98 -2.85 -5.17
CA LYS A 178 17.94 -3.72 -5.86
C LYS A 178 17.31 -4.40 -7.08
N ALA A 179 16.12 -5.00 -6.92
CA ALA A 179 15.40 -5.66 -8.00
C ALA A 179 15.01 -4.69 -9.15
N LYS A 180 14.73 -3.42 -8.83
CA LYS A 180 14.51 -2.34 -9.82
C LYS A 180 15.80 -1.67 -10.32
N ASN A 181 16.98 -2.06 -9.81
CA ASN A 181 18.30 -1.50 -10.11
C ASN A 181 18.38 0.04 -9.96
N LEU A 182 17.76 0.59 -8.90
CA LEU A 182 17.71 2.04 -8.66
C LEU A 182 18.86 2.48 -7.74
N SER A 183 19.85 3.19 -8.29
CA SER A 183 21.06 3.60 -7.54
C SER A 183 20.96 4.97 -6.87
N ASN A 184 20.13 5.88 -7.39
CA ASN A 184 19.96 7.25 -6.90
C ASN A 184 18.56 7.78 -7.26
N PHE A 185 17.83 8.36 -6.31
CA PHE A 185 16.46 8.86 -6.52
C PHE A 185 16.03 9.90 -5.49
N ILE A 186 14.97 10.65 -5.80
CA ILE A 186 14.21 11.45 -4.83
C ILE A 186 13.18 10.54 -4.17
N LEU A 187 13.11 10.54 -2.83
CA LEU A 187 12.17 9.70 -2.08
C LEU A 187 11.08 10.57 -1.42
N LEU A 188 9.82 10.31 -1.76
CA LEU A 188 8.66 10.95 -1.15
C LEU A 188 7.93 9.97 -0.24
N GLY A 189 7.70 10.36 1.01
CA GLY A 189 6.93 9.58 1.98
C GLY A 189 5.79 10.39 2.59
N HIS A 190 4.56 9.85 2.54
CA HIS A 190 3.39 10.47 3.15
C HIS A 190 3.03 9.79 4.50
N SER A 191 2.87 10.57 5.57
CA SER A 191 2.46 10.10 6.90
C SER A 191 3.34 8.96 7.44
N LEU A 192 2.83 7.74 7.64
CA LEU A 192 3.64 6.56 7.98
C LEU A 192 4.69 6.25 6.89
N GLY A 193 4.36 6.43 5.62
CA GLY A 193 5.35 6.34 4.53
C GLY A 193 6.46 7.38 4.67
N GLY A 194 6.17 8.53 5.28
CA GLY A 194 7.18 9.53 5.66
C GLY A 194 8.12 9.04 6.77
N TYR A 195 7.59 8.33 7.78
CA TYR A 195 8.41 7.69 8.81
C TYR A 195 9.33 6.60 8.23
N VAL A 196 8.77 5.74 7.37
CA VAL A 196 9.52 4.67 6.69
C VAL A 196 10.57 5.24 5.74
N ALA A 197 10.22 6.23 4.92
CA ALA A 197 11.15 6.90 4.01
C ALA A 197 12.29 7.61 4.76
N ALA A 198 12.01 8.26 5.89
CA ALA A 198 13.02 8.84 6.76
C ALA A 198 13.97 7.79 7.36
N LYS A 199 13.44 6.69 7.90
CA LYS A 199 14.26 5.58 8.42
C LYS A 199 15.09 4.91 7.32
N TYR A 200 14.55 4.77 6.11
CA TYR A 200 15.30 4.31 4.95
C TYR A 200 16.44 5.28 4.61
N ALA A 201 16.17 6.58 4.48
CA ALA A 201 17.18 7.60 4.17
C ALA A 201 18.27 7.77 5.25
N LEU A 202 17.98 7.41 6.51
CA LEU A 202 18.98 7.33 7.58
C LEU A 202 19.90 6.09 7.45
N LYS A 203 19.36 4.95 7.00
CA LYS A 203 20.10 3.69 6.82
C LYS A 203 20.87 3.62 5.48
N HIS A 204 20.27 4.18 4.43
CA HIS A 204 20.74 4.15 3.04
C HIS A 204 20.82 5.56 2.40
N PRO A 205 21.53 6.52 3.03
CA PRO A 205 21.68 7.88 2.51
C PRO A 205 22.36 7.93 1.13
N GLU A 206 23.17 6.92 0.79
CA GLU A 206 23.86 6.78 -0.50
C GLU A 206 22.93 6.61 -1.71
N HIS A 207 21.65 6.30 -1.49
CA HIS A 207 20.65 6.08 -2.55
C HIS A 207 19.61 7.18 -2.68
N VAL A 208 19.55 8.13 -1.74
CA VAL A 208 18.49 9.16 -1.70
C VAL A 208 19.08 10.55 -1.92
N GLN A 209 18.85 11.11 -3.11
CA GLN A 209 19.29 12.45 -3.51
C GLN A 209 18.64 13.54 -2.65
N HIS A 210 17.34 13.40 -2.40
CA HIS A 210 16.52 14.34 -1.64
C HIS A 210 15.31 13.62 -1.05
N LEU A 211 14.90 13.99 0.15
CA LEU A 211 13.79 13.38 0.88
C LEU A 211 12.63 14.37 0.99
N ILE A 212 11.44 13.98 0.52
CA ILE A 212 10.21 14.79 0.59
C ILE A 212 9.26 14.15 1.60
N LEU A 213 9.01 14.85 2.71
CA LEU A 213 8.20 14.34 3.82
C LEU A 213 6.87 15.07 3.90
N VAL A 214 5.79 14.41 3.48
CA VAL A 214 4.44 14.99 3.42
C VAL A 214 3.65 14.56 4.65
N GLY A 215 3.33 15.50 5.54
CA GLY A 215 2.67 15.25 6.83
C GLY A 215 3.29 14.08 7.61
N PRO A 216 4.63 13.97 7.75
CA PRO A 216 5.29 12.75 8.23
C PRO A 216 4.97 12.43 9.69
N ALA A 217 4.75 11.15 9.96
CA ALA A 217 4.57 10.65 11.31
C ALA A 217 5.91 10.52 12.06
N GLY A 218 5.85 10.53 13.40
CA GLY A 218 6.99 10.24 14.27
C GLY A 218 7.99 11.37 14.53
N PHE A 219 7.66 12.60 14.15
CA PHE A 219 8.40 13.82 14.56
C PHE A 219 7.86 14.44 15.86
N SER A 220 6.88 13.81 16.53
CA SER A 220 6.34 14.23 17.83
C SER A 220 6.79 13.31 18.95
N ALA A 221 7.25 13.87 20.07
CA ALA A 221 7.64 13.12 21.25
C ALA A 221 6.47 12.98 22.23
N GLN A 222 6.55 12.00 23.14
CA GLN A 222 5.55 11.83 24.21
C GLN A 222 5.65 12.93 25.29
N SER A 223 6.61 13.85 25.19
CA SER A 223 6.74 15.06 26.02
C SER A 223 5.99 16.28 25.48
N ASP A 224 5.47 16.26 24.24
CA ASP A 224 4.67 17.35 23.66
C ASP A 224 3.42 17.62 24.53
N ALA A 225 2.91 18.86 24.60
CA ALA A 225 1.75 19.22 25.45
C ALA A 225 0.45 18.42 25.16
N LYS A 226 0.31 17.78 23.98
CA LYS A 226 -0.76 16.81 23.69
C LYS A 226 -0.75 15.60 24.66
N SER A 227 0.40 15.28 25.25
CA SER A 227 0.60 14.17 26.19
C SER A 227 -0.18 14.31 27.49
N GLU A 228 -0.33 15.53 28.03
CA GLU A 228 -1.12 15.77 29.23
C GLU A 228 -2.59 15.42 29.00
N TRP A 229 -3.18 15.93 27.90
CA TRP A 229 -4.56 15.62 27.55
C TRP A 229 -4.73 14.12 27.27
N ILE A 230 -3.79 13.49 26.56
CA ILE A 230 -3.81 12.03 26.32
C ILE A 230 -3.68 11.24 27.62
N THR A 231 -2.89 11.68 28.59
CA THR A 231 -2.72 11.03 29.90
C THR A 231 -3.99 11.15 30.73
N LYS A 232 -4.56 12.37 30.83
CA LYS A 232 -5.85 12.65 31.46
C LYS A 232 -6.98 11.84 30.81
N PHE A 233 -6.98 11.70 29.48
CA PHE A 233 -7.94 10.88 28.75
C PHE A 233 -7.74 9.37 29.01
N ARG A 234 -6.52 8.85 29.00
CA ARG A 234 -6.19 7.44 29.28
C ARG A 234 -6.55 7.01 30.71
N ALA A 235 -6.59 7.95 31.66
CA ALA A 235 -7.09 7.72 33.02
C ALA A 235 -8.63 7.55 33.08
N THR A 236 -9.38 7.96 32.05
CA THR A 236 -10.82 7.67 31.94
C THR A 236 -11.06 6.24 31.46
N TRP A 237 -12.20 5.65 31.82
CA TRP A 237 -12.58 4.31 31.36
C TRP A 237 -12.64 4.19 29.83
N LYS A 238 -13.09 5.26 29.13
CA LYS A 238 -13.12 5.30 27.65
C LYS A 238 -11.71 5.28 27.06
N GLY A 239 -10.80 6.09 27.60
CA GLY A 239 -9.41 6.12 27.16
C GLY A 239 -8.64 4.84 27.51
N ALA A 240 -8.93 4.22 28.65
CA ALA A 240 -8.37 2.92 29.03
C ALA A 240 -8.77 1.81 28.04
N ILE A 241 -10.05 1.73 27.65
CA ILE A 241 -10.54 0.78 26.63
C ILE A 241 -9.89 1.06 25.27
N LEU A 242 -9.86 2.31 24.80
CA LEU A 242 -9.24 2.66 23.51
C LEU A 242 -7.73 2.39 23.49
N ASN A 243 -7.04 2.62 24.61
CA ASN A 243 -5.63 2.25 24.76
C ASN A 243 -5.43 0.73 24.77
N HIS A 244 -6.29 -0.03 25.45
CA HIS A 244 -6.23 -1.50 25.40
C HIS A 244 -6.46 -2.02 23.98
N LEU A 245 -7.42 -1.46 23.23
CA LEU A 245 -7.65 -1.82 21.83
C LEU A 245 -6.43 -1.52 20.94
N TRP A 246 -5.75 -0.39 21.16
CA TRP A 246 -4.50 -0.05 20.46
C TRP A 246 -3.38 -1.06 20.73
N GLU A 247 -3.07 -1.34 22.00
CA GLU A 247 -1.98 -2.26 22.37
C GLU A 247 -2.33 -3.74 22.05
N SER A 248 -3.62 -4.08 21.99
CA SER A 248 -4.15 -5.36 21.47
C SER A 248 -4.22 -5.42 19.93
N ASN A 249 -3.70 -4.41 19.22
CA ASN A 249 -3.63 -4.32 17.77
C ASN A 249 -5.00 -4.42 17.05
N PHE A 250 -6.04 -3.82 17.64
CA PHE A 250 -7.39 -3.79 17.09
C PHE A 250 -7.51 -2.68 16.02
N THR A 251 -7.15 -3.01 14.78
CA THR A 251 -7.11 -2.06 13.67
C THR A 251 -8.50 -1.79 13.07
N PRO A 252 -8.77 -0.60 12.50
CA PRO A 252 -10.03 -0.31 11.78
C PRO A 252 -10.34 -1.32 10.66
N GLN A 253 -9.30 -1.82 9.99
CA GLN A 253 -9.37 -2.90 9.00
C GLN A 253 -9.99 -4.18 9.58
N LYS A 254 -9.74 -4.50 10.86
CA LYS A 254 -10.37 -5.64 11.55
C LYS A 254 -11.89 -5.47 11.68
N ILE A 255 -12.39 -4.24 11.87
CA ILE A 255 -13.82 -3.93 11.88
C ILE A 255 -14.42 -4.13 10.49
N ILE A 256 -13.80 -3.54 9.45
CA ILE A 256 -14.28 -3.61 8.07
C ILE A 256 -14.36 -5.07 7.58
N ARG A 257 -13.37 -5.91 7.92
CA ARG A 257 -13.40 -7.35 7.67
C ARG A 257 -14.48 -8.08 8.45
N GLY A 258 -14.61 -7.83 9.76
CA GLY A 258 -15.59 -8.47 10.62
C GLY A 258 -17.04 -8.17 10.24
N LEU A 259 -17.30 -7.03 9.60
CA LEU A 259 -18.62 -6.65 9.09
C LEU A 259 -19.00 -7.31 7.75
N GLY A 260 -18.10 -8.01 7.07
CA GLY A 260 -18.38 -8.77 5.84
C GLY A 260 -19.27 -8.01 4.84
N PRO A 261 -20.54 -8.45 4.61
CA PRO A 261 -21.49 -7.78 3.71
C PRO A 261 -21.67 -6.26 3.94
N TRP A 262 -21.53 -5.78 5.17
CA TRP A 262 -21.71 -4.37 5.53
C TRP A 262 -20.40 -3.56 5.50
N GLY A 263 -19.26 -4.21 5.24
CA GLY A 263 -17.96 -3.56 5.08
C GLY A 263 -17.91 -2.47 3.98
N PRO A 264 -18.42 -2.73 2.74
CA PRO A 264 -18.49 -1.73 1.69
C PRO A 264 -19.32 -0.49 2.05
N ASP A 265 -20.38 -0.66 2.84
CA ASP A 265 -21.26 0.41 3.30
C ASP A 265 -20.59 1.28 4.38
N LEU A 266 -19.85 0.68 5.29
CA LEU A 266 -19.01 1.42 6.24
C LEU A 266 -17.89 2.18 5.51
N VAL A 267 -17.23 1.56 4.54
CA VAL A 267 -16.18 2.22 3.75
C VAL A 267 -16.74 3.36 2.91
N ARG A 268 -17.90 3.21 2.26
CA ARG A 268 -18.56 4.29 1.51
C ARG A 268 -18.98 5.45 2.42
N LYS A 269 -19.46 5.17 3.64
CA LYS A 269 -19.73 6.24 4.63
C LYS A 269 -18.44 6.93 5.06
N TYR A 270 -17.36 6.17 5.28
CA TYR A 270 -16.05 6.73 5.59
C TYR A 270 -15.53 7.61 4.44
N THR A 271 -15.47 7.13 3.19
CA THR A 271 -14.98 7.92 2.06
C THR A 271 -15.86 9.13 1.77
N ASN A 272 -17.19 9.02 1.89
CA ASN A 272 -18.09 10.16 1.73
C ASN A 272 -17.99 11.18 2.88
N ALA A 273 -17.58 10.81 4.09
CA ALA A 273 -17.27 11.78 5.15
C ALA A 273 -15.85 12.37 4.98
N ARG A 274 -14.88 11.51 4.64
CA ARG A 274 -13.45 11.79 4.56
C ARG A 274 -13.06 12.61 3.33
N PHE A 275 -13.82 12.48 2.26
CA PHE A 275 -13.65 13.11 0.94
C PHE A 275 -14.97 13.75 0.46
N GLY A 276 -15.95 14.01 1.34
CA GLY A 276 -17.28 14.50 0.97
C GLY A 276 -17.28 15.84 0.24
N ALA A 277 -16.58 16.83 0.81
CA ALA A 277 -16.36 18.14 0.18
C ALA A 277 -15.52 18.06 -1.12
N TYR A 278 -14.97 16.89 -1.42
CA TYR A 278 -14.33 16.60 -2.70
C TYR A 278 -15.38 16.00 -3.64
N SER A 279 -16.02 14.89 -3.26
CA SER A 279 -16.98 14.13 -4.09
C SER A 279 -18.33 14.80 -4.36
N SER A 280 -18.60 15.96 -3.76
CA SER A 280 -19.66 16.89 -4.14
C SER A 280 -19.41 17.63 -5.47
N GLY A 281 -18.45 17.19 -6.29
CA GLY A 281 -18.08 17.84 -7.57
C GLY A 281 -17.17 19.07 -7.43
N SER A 282 -16.97 19.57 -6.20
CA SER A 282 -16.15 20.73 -5.88
C SER A 282 -14.64 20.46 -5.93
N VAL A 283 -14.20 19.19 -5.81
CA VAL A 283 -12.77 18.83 -5.97
C VAL A 283 -12.57 17.48 -6.66
N LEU A 284 -13.44 16.48 -6.44
CA LEU A 284 -13.47 15.18 -7.13
C LEU A 284 -14.81 15.01 -7.86
N THR A 285 -14.77 14.33 -9.00
CA THR A 285 -15.95 13.84 -9.71
C THR A 285 -16.62 12.65 -8.99
N THR A 286 -17.88 12.38 -9.33
CA THR A 286 -18.62 11.21 -8.86
C THR A 286 -17.93 9.90 -9.27
N GLU A 287 -17.31 9.86 -10.45
CA GLU A 287 -16.56 8.71 -10.96
C GLU A 287 -15.30 8.47 -10.13
N GLU A 288 -14.42 9.47 -9.99
CA GLU A 288 -13.24 9.40 -9.11
C GLU A 288 -13.60 8.94 -7.70
N SER A 289 -14.69 9.47 -7.12
CA SER A 289 -15.16 9.09 -5.78
C SER A 289 -15.64 7.64 -5.70
N SER A 290 -16.27 7.13 -6.74
CA SER A 290 -16.74 5.74 -6.81
C SER A 290 -15.56 4.77 -6.91
N LEU A 291 -14.65 5.04 -7.85
CA LEU A 291 -13.42 4.27 -8.08
C LEU A 291 -12.51 4.25 -6.84
N LEU A 292 -12.33 5.41 -6.19
CA LEU A 292 -11.57 5.50 -4.95
C LEU A 292 -12.22 4.69 -3.82
N THR A 293 -13.55 4.74 -3.69
CA THR A 293 -14.27 4.00 -2.63
C THR A 293 -14.14 2.48 -2.79
N ASP A 294 -14.23 1.99 -4.03
CA ASP A 294 -14.02 0.58 -4.40
C ASP A 294 -12.60 0.10 -4.05
N TYR A 295 -11.58 0.85 -4.46
CA TYR A 295 -10.17 0.57 -4.17
C TYR A 295 -9.84 0.66 -2.66
N VAL A 296 -10.38 1.65 -1.94
CA VAL A 296 -10.27 1.79 -0.48
C VAL A 296 -10.91 0.58 0.22
N TYR A 297 -12.08 0.11 -0.23
CA TYR A 297 -12.71 -1.08 0.36
C TYR A 297 -11.84 -2.32 0.21
N HIS A 298 -11.40 -2.63 -1.02
CA HIS A 298 -10.58 -3.81 -1.27
C HIS A 298 -9.24 -3.76 -0.51
N THR A 299 -8.63 -2.59 -0.37
CA THR A 299 -7.40 -2.35 0.42
C THR A 299 -7.61 -2.59 1.91
N LEU A 300 -8.68 -2.02 2.51
CA LEU A 300 -8.93 -2.10 3.95
C LEU A 300 -9.50 -3.46 4.39
N ALA A 301 -10.20 -4.17 3.51
CA ALA A 301 -10.72 -5.51 3.78
C ALA A 301 -9.70 -6.64 3.58
N ALA A 302 -8.51 -6.34 3.03
CA ALA A 302 -7.48 -7.33 2.65
C ALA A 302 -6.96 -8.18 3.84
N LYS A 303 -6.31 -9.33 3.60
CA LYS A 303 -5.70 -10.16 4.66
C LYS A 303 -4.84 -9.29 5.60
N ALA A 304 -4.98 -9.46 6.92
CA ALA A 304 -4.18 -8.71 7.88
C ALA A 304 -2.68 -9.01 7.72
N SER A 305 -1.87 -7.97 7.60
CA SER A 305 -0.43 -8.06 7.38
C SER A 305 0.23 -6.74 7.83
N GLY A 306 0.65 -5.87 6.91
CA GLY A 306 1.42 -4.66 7.21
C GLY A 306 0.69 -3.66 8.11
N GLU A 307 -0.65 -3.66 8.15
CA GLU A 307 -1.38 -2.75 9.04
C GLU A 307 -1.23 -3.10 10.53
N LEU A 308 -0.70 -4.28 10.85
CA LEU A 308 -0.41 -4.71 12.23
C LEU A 308 0.86 -4.04 12.80
N CYS A 309 1.56 -3.23 12.01
CA CYS A 309 2.74 -2.46 12.46
C CYS A 309 2.42 -1.35 13.47
N LEU A 310 1.18 -0.85 13.49
CA LEU A 310 0.85 0.48 14.05
C LEU A 310 1.26 0.60 15.52
N LYS A 311 0.94 -0.41 16.33
CA LYS A 311 1.27 -0.41 17.76
C LYS A 311 2.77 -0.55 18.07
N TYR A 312 3.57 -1.05 17.13
CA TYR A 312 5.01 -1.22 17.32
C TYR A 312 5.77 0.07 16.99
N ILE A 313 5.38 0.75 15.89
CA ILE A 313 5.95 2.06 15.55
C ILE A 313 5.44 3.15 16.51
N PHE A 314 4.16 3.12 16.87
CA PHE A 314 3.50 4.18 17.64
C PHE A 314 2.86 3.68 18.93
N SER A 315 3.06 4.45 20.00
CA SER A 315 2.23 4.38 21.20
C SER A 315 0.88 5.08 20.99
N PHE A 316 -0.07 4.86 21.91
CA PHE A 316 -1.40 5.48 21.85
C PHE A 316 -1.32 7.00 21.70
N GLY A 317 -2.08 7.55 20.75
CA GLY A 317 -2.00 8.97 20.35
C GLY A 317 -1.08 9.25 19.16
N ALA A 318 -0.54 8.21 18.51
CA ALA A 318 0.37 8.30 17.36
C ALA A 318 1.75 8.92 17.65
N PHE A 319 2.18 9.01 18.92
CA PHE A 319 3.56 9.31 19.28
C PHE A 319 4.46 8.12 18.93
N ALA A 320 5.55 8.35 18.18
CA ALA A 320 6.48 7.28 17.83
C ALA A 320 7.20 6.74 19.08
N ARG A 321 7.42 5.42 19.12
CA ARG A 321 8.24 4.79 20.16
C ARG A 321 9.73 5.13 20.00
N MET A 322 10.16 5.44 18.77
CA MET A 322 11.47 6.01 18.45
C MET A 322 11.29 7.31 17.63
N PRO A 323 11.14 8.48 18.26
CA PRO A 323 10.96 9.75 17.55
C PRO A 323 12.13 10.10 16.63
N LEU A 324 11.83 10.44 15.37
CA LEU A 324 12.84 10.76 14.35
C LEU A 324 13.64 12.04 14.65
N LEU A 325 13.10 12.94 15.49
CA LEU A 325 13.78 14.16 15.90
C LEU A 325 15.11 13.90 16.62
N HIS A 326 15.26 12.74 17.30
CA HIS A 326 16.50 12.38 17.98
C HIS A 326 17.64 12.04 17.01
N SER A 327 17.34 11.55 15.80
CA SER A 327 18.33 11.25 14.76
C SER A 327 18.60 12.43 13.81
N ALA A 328 18.03 13.60 14.06
CA ALA A 328 18.33 14.82 13.29
C ALA A 328 19.84 15.18 13.22
N PRO A 329 20.68 14.99 14.27
CA PRO A 329 22.13 15.22 14.19
C PRO A 329 22.89 14.24 13.28
N GLU A 330 22.27 13.11 12.92
CA GLU A 330 22.84 12.03 12.11
C GLU A 330 22.43 12.13 10.63
N TRP A 331 21.50 13.03 10.31
CA TRP A 331 20.85 13.13 9.00
C TRP A 331 21.82 13.60 7.90
N LYS A 332 21.85 12.87 6.78
CA LYS A 332 22.77 13.11 5.65
C LYS A 332 22.08 13.52 4.34
N VAL A 333 20.76 13.37 4.26
CA VAL A 333 19.98 13.59 3.03
C VAL A 333 19.27 14.95 3.07
N PRO A 334 19.45 15.84 2.08
CA PRO A 334 18.67 17.07 1.94
C PRO A 334 17.16 16.79 2.00
N THR A 335 16.41 17.57 2.79
CA THR A 335 15.02 17.20 3.13
C THR A 335 14.06 18.40 3.04
N THR A 336 12.93 18.22 2.36
CA THR A 336 11.81 19.18 2.36
C THR A 336 10.61 18.57 3.08
N PHE A 337 10.26 19.14 4.24
CA PHE A 337 9.02 18.85 4.95
C PHE A 337 7.87 19.65 4.36
N ILE A 338 6.70 19.04 4.23
CA ILE A 338 5.49 19.71 3.71
C ILE A 338 4.28 19.31 4.56
N TYR A 339 3.58 20.30 5.11
CA TYR A 339 2.39 20.12 5.95
C TYR A 339 1.23 21.00 5.46
N GLY A 340 -0.01 20.57 5.65
CA GLY A 340 -1.17 21.46 5.52
C GLY A 340 -1.18 22.56 6.58
N PHE A 341 -2.00 23.60 6.41
CA PHE A 341 -2.28 24.54 7.51
C PHE A 341 -3.08 23.87 8.64
N GLU A 342 -4.09 23.06 8.27
CA GLU A 342 -4.94 22.28 9.20
C GLU A 342 -4.47 20.81 9.35
N ASP A 343 -3.16 20.58 9.23
CA ASP A 343 -2.58 19.25 9.46
C ASP A 343 -2.56 18.93 10.98
N TRP A 344 -2.97 17.72 11.32
CA TRP A 344 -2.97 17.21 12.69
C TRP A 344 -1.57 16.75 13.14
N MET A 345 -0.69 16.45 12.18
CA MET A 345 0.73 16.16 12.39
C MET A 345 1.49 17.42 12.82
N ASN A 346 2.33 17.29 13.86
CA ASN A 346 2.97 18.46 14.45
C ASN A 346 4.16 18.96 13.62
N TYR A 347 3.92 19.98 12.78
CA TYR A 347 4.99 20.64 12.02
C TYR A 347 6.09 21.26 12.90
N GLN A 348 5.80 21.57 14.18
CA GLN A 348 6.82 22.03 15.13
C GLN A 348 7.89 20.96 15.36
N GLY A 349 7.55 19.66 15.29
CA GLY A 349 8.51 18.57 15.37
C GLY A 349 9.56 18.61 14.26
N ALA A 350 9.17 19.04 13.05
CA ALA A 350 10.11 19.32 11.97
C ALA A 350 10.91 20.61 12.20
N GLN A 351 10.32 21.63 12.83
CA GLN A 351 11.06 22.85 13.21
C GLN A 351 12.16 22.55 14.25
N GLU A 352 11.88 21.70 15.23
CA GLU A 352 12.88 21.25 16.22
C GLU A 352 13.94 20.37 15.57
N ALA A 353 13.55 19.36 14.77
CA ALA A 353 14.51 18.54 14.02
C ALA A 353 15.44 19.41 13.14
N ARG A 354 14.90 20.40 12.43
CA ARG A 354 15.66 21.34 11.58
C ARG A 354 16.77 22.10 12.32
N LYS A 355 16.64 22.37 13.63
CA LYS A 355 17.71 23.01 14.43
C LYS A 355 18.95 22.14 14.59
N HIS A 356 18.80 20.82 14.41
CA HIS A 356 19.86 19.83 14.63
C HIS A 356 20.34 19.14 13.35
N MET A 357 19.62 19.28 12.23
CA MET A 357 20.02 18.78 10.92
C MET A 357 21.21 19.55 10.34
N LYS A 358 22.21 18.84 9.82
CA LYS A 358 23.46 19.40 9.25
C LYS A 358 23.41 19.53 7.72
N VAL A 359 22.22 19.44 7.15
CA VAL A 359 21.96 19.36 5.69
C VAL A 359 20.84 20.33 5.31
N PRO A 360 20.72 20.74 4.04
CA PRO A 360 19.63 21.59 3.58
C PRO A 360 18.27 21.02 4.01
N CYS A 361 17.54 21.83 4.78
CA CYS A 361 16.26 21.45 5.36
C CYS A 361 15.26 22.59 5.16
N GLU A 362 14.13 22.28 4.54
CA GLU A 362 13.03 23.20 4.25
C GLU A 362 11.74 22.73 4.92
N ILE A 363 10.84 23.66 5.26
CA ILE A 363 9.53 23.36 5.83
C ILE A 363 8.48 24.25 5.15
N ILE A 364 7.61 23.63 4.36
CA ILE A 364 6.56 24.29 3.59
C ILE A 364 5.21 24.07 4.28
N ARG A 365 4.41 25.13 4.40
CA ARG A 365 3.00 25.06 4.84
C ARG A 365 2.08 25.36 3.65
N VAL A 366 1.19 24.43 3.30
CA VAL A 366 0.31 24.52 2.13
C VAL A 366 -1.11 24.92 2.57
N PRO A 367 -1.63 26.09 2.13
CA PRO A 367 -2.99 26.51 2.48
C PRO A 367 -4.05 25.53 1.98
N GLN A 368 -5.15 25.39 2.72
CA GLN A 368 -6.18 24.36 2.51
C GLN A 368 -6.71 24.29 1.06
N VAL A 369 -6.80 25.44 0.39
CA VAL A 369 -7.25 25.60 -1.01
C VAL A 369 -6.36 24.88 -2.03
N TYR A 370 -5.07 24.69 -1.74
CA TYR A 370 -4.08 24.09 -2.66
C TYR A 370 -3.78 22.61 -2.37
N ILE A 371 -4.49 21.98 -1.43
CA ILE A 371 -4.25 20.59 -1.00
C ILE A 371 -4.64 19.54 -2.07
N SER A 372 -5.30 19.95 -3.17
CA SER A 372 -5.52 19.13 -4.36
C SER A 372 -4.22 18.57 -4.97
N ILE A 373 -3.10 19.30 -4.86
CA ILE A 373 -1.80 18.92 -5.44
C ILE A 373 -1.06 17.85 -4.59
N MET A 374 -1.54 17.54 -3.38
CA MET A 374 -0.80 16.70 -2.43
C MET A 374 -1.65 15.66 -1.66
N SER A 375 -2.96 15.58 -1.88
CA SER A 375 -3.80 14.79 -0.98
C SER A 375 -5.15 14.32 -1.49
N LEU A 376 -5.29 13.00 -1.53
CA LEU A 376 -6.48 12.28 -1.02
C LEU A 376 -6.32 12.01 0.49
N TYR A 377 -5.71 12.94 1.22
CA TYR A 377 -5.38 12.82 2.64
C TYR A 377 -5.53 14.12 3.49
N PRO A 378 -6.54 15.00 3.28
CA PRO A 378 -6.75 16.16 4.17
C PRO A 378 -7.21 15.74 5.58
N SER A 379 -6.24 15.49 6.48
CA SER A 379 -6.35 15.16 7.93
C SER A 379 -7.24 13.98 8.37
N ILE A 380 -6.78 13.18 9.35
CA ILE A 380 -7.66 12.23 10.05
C ILE A 380 -8.51 13.04 11.03
N ASN A 381 -9.65 13.55 10.55
CA ASN A 381 -10.66 14.14 11.41
C ASN A 381 -11.44 13.01 12.13
N MET A 382 -10.80 12.36 13.10
CA MET A 382 -11.46 11.41 14.00
C MET A 382 -12.23 12.21 15.06
N SER A 383 -13.29 12.90 14.61
CA SER A 383 -14.25 13.58 15.47
C SER A 383 -14.98 12.53 16.31
N ILE A 384 -14.42 12.16 17.47
CA ILE A 384 -15.19 11.56 18.54
C ILE A 384 -16.11 12.65 19.08
N HIS A 385 -17.23 12.86 18.40
CA HIS A 385 -18.37 13.55 18.99
C HIS A 385 -18.92 12.66 20.10
N LEU A 386 -18.67 13.11 21.33
CA LEU A 386 -19.63 13.03 22.42
C LEU A 386 -20.35 14.38 22.50
#